data_AF-A0A442UH74-F1
#
_entry.id   AF-A0A442UH74-F1
#
_cell.length_a   1.000
_cell.length_b   1.000
_cell.length_c   1.000
_cell.angle_alpha   90.00
_cell.angle_beta   90.00
_cell.angle_gamma   90.00
#
_symmetry.space_group_name_H-M   'P 1'
#
loop_
_entity.id
_entity.type
_entity.pdbx_description
1 polymer ?
#
loop_
_entity_poly.entity_id
_entity_poly.type
_entity_poly.pdbx_seq_one_letter_code
_entity_poly.pdbx_strand_id
1 'polypeptide(L)'
;MSIVLSGIMLAIKLMGTVAVIAAVWAVGIAWNDPRKILEMSEEIARGNEGSVPRPLLRHRAALILIFVGFAIFGFGGVYAGLSWIPNSWGVVDEDGEWSPYRYSIASLAGMTGAFLFARFMLDYCRRRLREQWRHEAERTGRN
;
A
#
# COMPACT_ATOMS: atom_id res chain seq x y z
N MET A 1 33.15 -11.46 -4.44
CA MET A 1 32.09 -10.42 -4.56
C MET A 1 30.66 -10.99 -4.62
N SER A 2 30.42 -12.30 -4.75
CA SER A 2 29.07 -12.86 -4.97
C SER A 2 28.22 -13.13 -3.72
N ILE A 3 28.81 -13.39 -2.55
CA ILE A 3 28.05 -13.75 -1.33
C ILE A 3 27.31 -12.55 -0.74
N VAL A 4 27.94 -11.38 -0.71
CA VAL A 4 27.35 -10.14 -0.16
C VAL A 4 26.17 -9.66 -1.03
N LEU A 5 26.35 -9.65 -2.35
CA LEU A 5 25.28 -9.33 -3.32
C LEU A 5 24.09 -10.31 -3.22
N SER A 6 24.37 -11.60 -3.01
CA SER A 6 23.32 -12.62 -2.82
C SER A 6 22.56 -12.42 -1.50
N GLY A 7 23.25 -12.04 -0.42
CA GLY A 7 22.64 -11.71 0.86
C GLY A 7 21.73 -10.49 0.81
N ILE A 8 22.16 -9.43 0.12
CA ILE A 8 21.36 -8.21 -0.08
C ILE A 8 20.10 -8.52 -0.89
N MET A 9 20.23 -9.28 -1.99
CA MET A 9 19.10 -9.72 -2.80
C MET A 9 18.08 -10.56 -2.02
N LEU A 10 18.55 -11.43 -1.13
CA LEU A 10 17.67 -12.23 -0.25
C LEU A 10 16.91 -11.32 0.73
N ALA A 11 17.58 -10.35 1.34
CA ALA A 11 16.96 -9.40 2.25
C ALA A 11 15.87 -8.56 1.57
N ILE A 12 16.12 -8.07 0.34
CA ILE A 12 15.14 -7.31 -0.45
C ILE A 12 13.90 -8.18 -0.75
N LYS A 13 14.10 -9.44 -1.16
CA LYS A 13 12.98 -10.37 -1.42
C LYS A 13 12.15 -10.66 -0.17
N LEU A 14 12.81 -10.86 0.98
CA LEU A 14 12.15 -11.05 2.27
C LEU A 14 11.34 -9.81 2.67
N MET A 15 11.90 -8.61 2.54
CA MET A 15 11.17 -7.37 2.80
C MET A 15 9.94 -7.23 1.90
N GLY A 16 10.06 -7.58 0.62
CA GLY A 16 8.92 -7.61 -0.31
C GLY A 16 7.82 -8.57 0.13
N THR A 17 8.19 -9.77 0.58
CA THR A 17 7.23 -10.78 1.05
C THR A 17 6.53 -10.34 2.33
N VAL A 18 7.28 -9.76 3.28
CA VAL A 18 6.74 -9.18 4.50
C VAL A 18 5.77 -8.03 4.19
N ALA A 19 6.09 -7.16 3.23
CA ALA A 19 5.22 -6.07 2.81
C ALA A 19 3.90 -6.58 2.20
N VAL A 20 3.96 -7.64 1.38
CA VAL A 20 2.76 -8.28 0.80
C VAL A 20 1.91 -8.92 1.90
N ILE A 21 2.51 -9.66 2.84
CA ILE A 21 1.78 -10.24 3.98
C ILE A 21 1.10 -9.14 4.80
N ALA A 22 1.81 -8.04 5.07
CA ALA A 22 1.26 -6.91 5.81
C ALA A 22 0.09 -6.23 5.07
N ALA A 23 0.18 -6.09 3.74
CA ALA A 23 -0.91 -5.57 2.92
C ALA A 23 -2.14 -6.48 2.96
N VAL A 24 -1.98 -7.80 2.80
CA VAL A 24 -3.08 -8.77 2.87
C VAL A 24 -3.73 -8.76 4.26
N TRP A 25 -2.91 -8.79 5.31
CA TRP A 25 -3.38 -8.74 6.69
C TRP A 25 -4.23 -7.50 6.97
N ALA A 26 -3.77 -6.35 6.49
CA ALA A 26 -4.45 -5.10 6.79
C ALA A 26 -5.65 -4.84 5.87
N VAL A 27 -5.74 -5.45 4.69
CA VAL A 27 -7.02 -5.63 3.96
C VAL A 27 -8.00 -6.47 4.78
N GLY A 28 -7.53 -7.53 5.43
CA GLY A 28 -8.33 -8.33 6.35
C GLY A 28 -8.86 -7.51 7.54
N ILE A 29 -8.04 -6.64 8.12
CA ILE A 29 -8.49 -5.70 9.17
C ILE A 29 -9.53 -4.73 8.63
N ALA A 30 -9.31 -4.14 7.46
CA ALA A 30 -10.27 -3.22 6.85
C ALA A 30 -11.65 -3.85 6.64
N TRP A 31 -11.67 -5.14 6.30
CA TRP A 31 -12.89 -5.88 6.08
C TRP A 31 -13.65 -6.21 7.37
N ASN A 32 -12.90 -6.50 8.44
CA ASN A 32 -13.46 -6.89 9.73
C ASN A 32 -13.84 -5.69 10.61
N ASP A 33 -13.09 -4.60 10.52
CA ASP A 33 -13.25 -3.44 11.41
C ASP A 33 -12.98 -2.11 10.65
N PRO A 34 -13.88 -1.71 9.73
CA PRO A 34 -13.71 -0.52 8.89
C PRO A 34 -13.64 0.79 9.69
N ARG A 35 -14.19 0.79 10.91
CA ARG A 35 -14.22 1.94 11.81
C ARG A 35 -12.82 2.33 12.28
N LYS A 36 -12.01 1.34 12.68
CA LYS A 36 -10.61 1.57 13.05
C LYS A 36 -9.80 2.17 11.91
N ILE A 37 -10.06 1.79 10.65
CA ILE A 37 -9.34 2.35 9.50
C ILE A 37 -9.64 3.84 9.30
N LEU A 38 -10.89 4.24 9.47
CA LEU A 38 -11.27 5.64 9.33
C LEU A 38 -10.73 6.50 10.47
N GLU A 39 -10.83 6.02 11.71
CA GLU A 39 -10.25 6.68 12.88
C GLU A 39 -8.74 6.88 12.70
N MET A 40 -8.02 5.85 12.21
CA MET A 40 -6.60 5.94 11.86
C MET A 40 -6.31 7.01 10.78
N SER A 41 -7.14 7.08 9.73
CA SER A 41 -6.94 8.03 8.64
C SER A 41 -7.18 9.49 9.05
N GLU A 42 -8.19 9.73 9.87
CA GLU A 42 -8.54 11.07 10.35
C GLU A 42 -7.51 11.59 11.36
N GLU A 43 -6.94 10.72 12.20
CA GLU A 43 -5.89 11.11 13.14
C GLU A 43 -4.56 11.44 12.45
N ILE A 44 -4.22 10.77 11.34
CA ILE A 44 -3.07 11.15 10.51
C ILE A 44 -3.33 12.51 9.87
N ALA A 45 -4.54 12.75 9.34
CA ALA A 45 -4.92 14.03 8.74
C ALA A 45 -4.96 15.18 9.75
N ARG A 46 -5.31 14.91 11.02
CA ARG A 46 -5.35 15.91 12.10
C ARG A 46 -3.98 16.25 12.68
N GLY A 47 -2.91 15.53 12.31
CA GLY A 47 -1.52 15.96 12.58
C GLY A 47 -1.20 16.33 14.03
N ASN A 48 -1.82 15.69 15.02
CA ASN A 48 -1.77 16.20 16.40
C ASN A 48 -0.37 16.00 17.04
N GLU A 49 0.22 17.12 17.50
CA GLU A 49 1.57 17.30 18.07
C GLU A 49 1.77 16.70 19.47
N GLY A 50 0.85 15.85 19.94
CA GLY A 50 0.91 15.22 21.26
C GLY A 50 1.48 13.81 21.21
N SER A 51 2.41 13.50 22.11
CA SER A 51 3.04 12.18 22.32
C SER A 51 2.11 11.01 22.01
N VAL A 52 2.37 10.32 20.91
CA VAL A 52 1.53 9.25 20.35
C VAL A 52 1.45 8.06 21.32
N PRO A 53 0.27 7.70 21.85
CA PRO A 53 0.12 6.47 22.63
C PRO A 53 0.59 5.25 21.81
N ARG A 54 1.40 4.35 22.41
CA ARG A 54 1.99 3.16 21.75
C ARG A 54 1.03 2.29 20.91
N PRO A 55 -0.26 2.07 21.24
CA PRO A 55 -1.15 1.33 20.34
C PRO A 55 -1.32 2.00 18.98
N LEU A 56 -1.27 3.33 18.90
CA LEU A 56 -1.48 4.10 17.67
C LEU A 56 -0.32 4.02 16.66
N LEU A 57 0.89 3.74 17.15
CA LEU A 57 2.08 3.61 16.31
C LEU A 57 2.03 2.33 15.45
N ARG A 58 1.52 1.23 16.01
CA ARG A 58 1.28 -0.03 15.26
C ARG A 58 0.26 0.15 14.14
N HIS A 59 -0.74 0.97 14.39
CA HIS A 59 -1.86 1.24 13.49
C HIS A 59 -1.44 2.13 12.31
N ARG A 60 -0.65 3.19 12.58
CA ARG A 60 -0.01 3.99 11.53
C ARG A 60 0.97 3.17 10.68
N ALA A 61 1.77 2.33 11.34
CA ALA A 61 2.68 1.41 10.64
C ALA A 61 1.92 0.45 9.72
N ALA A 62 0.74 -0.04 10.14
CA ALA A 62 -0.09 -0.91 9.31
C ALA A 62 -0.58 -0.20 8.02
N LEU A 63 -1.05 1.05 8.11
CA LEU A 63 -1.47 1.80 6.91
C LEU A 63 -0.30 2.08 5.95
N ILE A 64 0.86 2.45 6.48
CA ILE A 64 2.07 2.64 5.68
C ILE A 64 2.48 1.32 5.02
N LEU A 65 2.43 0.21 5.76
CA LEU A 65 2.75 -1.12 5.24
C LEU A 65 1.75 -1.58 4.16
N ILE A 66 0.46 -1.25 4.28
CA ILE A 66 -0.52 -1.47 3.21
C ILE A 66 -0.09 -0.72 1.95
N PHE A 67 0.14 0.58 2.08
CA PHE A 67 0.49 1.44 0.95
C PHE A 67 1.76 0.93 0.25
N VAL A 68 2.80 0.64 1.03
CA VAL A 68 4.07 0.09 0.53
C VAL A 68 3.87 -1.28 -0.12
N GLY A 69 3.11 -2.18 0.50
CA GLY A 69 2.84 -3.51 -0.05
C GLY A 69 2.10 -3.46 -1.38
N PHE A 70 1.10 -2.58 -1.52
CA PHE A 70 0.41 -2.37 -2.80
C PHE A 70 1.30 -1.68 -3.84
N ALA A 71 2.16 -0.75 -3.43
CA ALA A 71 3.12 -0.13 -4.34
C ALA A 71 4.10 -1.17 -4.91
N ILE A 72 4.61 -2.07 -4.07
CA ILE A 72 5.48 -3.18 -4.47
C ILE A 72 4.74 -4.16 -5.37
N PHE A 73 3.50 -4.52 -5.01
CA PHE A 73 2.69 -5.44 -5.83
C PHE A 73 2.37 -4.85 -7.20
N GLY A 74 1.95 -3.58 -7.26
CA GLY A 74 1.70 -2.85 -8.51
C GLY A 74 2.95 -2.70 -9.35
N PHE A 75 4.07 -2.33 -8.73
CA PHE A 75 5.38 -2.30 -9.39
C PHE A 75 5.72 -3.67 -9.99
N GLY A 76 5.65 -4.74 -9.19
CA GLY A 76 6.01 -6.09 -9.62
C GLY A 76 5.13 -6.59 -10.76
N GLY A 77 3.81 -6.37 -10.68
CA GLY A 77 2.88 -6.77 -11.73
C GLY A 77 3.10 -6.02 -13.04
N VAL A 78 3.27 -4.69 -12.98
CA VAL A 78 3.50 -3.86 -14.18
C VAL A 78 4.88 -4.14 -14.77
N TYR A 79 5.92 -4.25 -13.93
CA TYR A 79 7.26 -4.60 -14.38
C TYR A 79 7.30 -5.97 -15.06
N ALA A 80 6.64 -6.97 -14.46
CA ALA A 80 6.53 -8.31 -15.04
C ALA A 80 5.71 -8.33 -16.34
N GLY A 81 4.75 -7.43 -16.52
CA GLY A 81 4.06 -7.26 -17.81
C GLY A 81 4.96 -6.60 -18.85
N LEU A 82 5.65 -5.53 -18.47
CA LEU A 82 6.57 -4.78 -19.33
C LEU A 82 7.80 -5.58 -19.73
N SER A 83 8.17 -6.62 -18.97
CA SER A 83 9.33 -7.47 -19.30
C SER A 83 9.14 -8.24 -20.60
N TRP A 84 7.90 -8.45 -21.04
CA TRP A 84 7.55 -9.16 -22.28
C TRP A 84 7.61 -8.27 -23.52
N ILE A 85 7.62 -6.96 -23.33
CA ILE A 85 7.79 -5.99 -24.42
C ILE A 85 9.29 -5.97 -24.80
N PRO A 86 9.71 -5.62 -26.02
CA PRO A 86 11.12 -5.35 -26.35
C PRO A 86 11.67 -4.06 -25.72
N ASN A 87 12.99 -3.93 -25.56
CA ASN A 87 13.64 -2.76 -24.91
C ASN A 87 13.74 -1.55 -25.87
N SER A 88 12.65 -1.21 -26.56
CA SER A 88 12.62 -0.16 -27.59
C SER A 88 12.44 1.26 -27.05
N TRP A 89 12.16 1.43 -25.75
CA TRP A 89 11.91 2.72 -25.13
C TRP A 89 12.79 2.89 -23.88
N GLY A 90 13.59 3.96 -23.88
CA GLY A 90 14.60 4.22 -22.86
C GLY A 90 15.33 5.52 -23.12
N VAL A 91 16.35 5.75 -22.30
CA VAL A 91 17.28 6.87 -22.43
C VAL A 91 18.71 6.33 -22.39
N VAL A 92 19.61 6.99 -23.11
CA VAL A 92 21.05 6.75 -22.96
C VAL A 92 21.51 7.52 -21.72
N ASP A 93 22.13 6.83 -20.77
CA ASP A 93 22.64 7.47 -19.56
C ASP A 93 23.95 8.26 -19.82
N GLU A 94 24.51 8.83 -18.76
CA GLU A 94 25.76 9.61 -18.83
C GLU A 94 26.99 8.76 -19.20
N ASP A 95 26.95 7.44 -18.96
CA ASP A 95 27.97 6.46 -19.29
C ASP A 95 27.78 5.89 -20.72
N GLY A 96 26.73 6.30 -21.43
CA GLY A 96 26.41 5.83 -22.78
C GLY A 96 25.63 4.51 -22.80
N GLU A 97 25.19 4.01 -21.63
CA GLU A 97 24.44 2.76 -21.54
C GLU A 97 22.94 2.99 -21.81
N TRP A 98 22.30 2.02 -22.49
CA TRP A 98 20.86 2.08 -22.73
C TRP A 98 20.08 1.68 -21.47
N SER A 99 19.40 2.64 -20.86
CA SER A 99 18.55 2.45 -19.69
C SER A 99 17.06 2.42 -20.10
N PRO A 100 16.38 1.26 -20.00
CA PRO A 100 14.97 1.15 -20.41
C PRO A 100 14.02 1.83 -19.40
N TYR A 101 13.01 2.54 -19.89
CA TYR A 101 12.03 3.24 -19.04
C TYR A 101 11.12 2.33 -18.20
N ARG A 102 11.24 1.01 -18.33
CA ARG A 102 10.37 0.02 -17.65
C ARG A 102 10.35 0.19 -16.16
N TYR A 103 11.51 0.43 -15.55
CA TYR A 103 11.62 0.65 -14.11
C TYR A 103 10.86 1.91 -13.69
N SER A 104 11.01 3.02 -14.42
CA SER A 104 10.33 4.27 -14.14
C SER A 104 8.81 4.16 -14.32
N ILE A 105 8.37 3.51 -15.40
CA ILE A 105 6.94 3.27 -15.67
C ILE A 105 6.34 2.37 -14.59
N ALA A 106 7.01 1.27 -14.24
CA ALA A 106 6.55 0.38 -13.18
C ALA A 106 6.50 1.07 -11.82
N SER A 107 7.48 1.94 -11.52
CA SER A 107 7.51 2.71 -10.26
C SER A 107 6.35 3.70 -10.19
N LEU A 108 6.11 4.44 -11.27
CA LEU A 108 4.99 5.37 -11.37
C LEU A 108 3.66 4.62 -11.24
N ALA A 109 3.49 3.53 -11.99
CA ALA A 109 2.27 2.73 -11.94
C ALA A 109 2.04 2.10 -10.56
N GLY A 110 3.09 1.62 -9.90
CA GLY A 110 3.04 1.11 -8.53
C GLY A 110 2.56 2.17 -7.53
N MET A 111 3.16 3.38 -7.57
CA MET A 111 2.76 4.48 -6.70
C MET A 111 1.33 4.97 -6.98
N THR A 112 0.97 5.16 -8.25
CA THR A 112 -0.39 5.57 -8.64
C THR A 112 -1.42 4.52 -8.23
N GLY A 113 -1.13 3.24 -8.46
CA GLY A 113 -1.99 2.13 -8.05
C GLY A 113 -2.18 2.08 -6.53
N ALA A 114 -1.11 2.24 -5.75
CA ALA A 114 -1.19 2.29 -4.30
C ALA A 114 -2.03 3.47 -3.79
N PHE A 115 -1.88 4.66 -4.40
CA PHE A 115 -2.67 5.84 -4.06
C PHE A 115 -4.17 5.67 -4.36
N LEU A 116 -4.49 5.18 -5.56
CA LEU A 116 -5.87 4.92 -5.96
C LEU A 116 -6.50 3.86 -5.06
N PHE A 117 -5.78 2.78 -4.77
CA PHE A 117 -6.26 1.72 -3.89
C PHE A 117 -6.52 2.23 -2.48
N ALA A 118 -5.59 2.99 -1.90
CA ALA A 118 -5.76 3.60 -0.59
C ALA A 118 -7.02 4.48 -0.54
N ARG A 119 -7.26 5.28 -1.59
CA ARG A 119 -8.47 6.09 -1.71
C ARG A 119 -9.75 5.25 -1.78
N PHE A 120 -9.78 4.22 -2.63
CA PHE A 120 -10.91 3.29 -2.74
C PHE A 120 -11.23 2.59 -1.42
N MET A 121 -10.20 2.17 -0.69
CA MET A 121 -10.34 1.52 0.62
C MET A 121 -10.96 2.45 1.66
N LEU A 122 -10.53 3.71 1.71
CA LEU A 122 -11.13 4.70 2.61
C LEU A 122 -12.60 4.95 2.26
N ASP A 123 -12.92 5.09 0.98
CA ASP A 123 -14.30 5.29 0.53
C ASP A 123 -15.17 4.06 0.81
N TYR A 124 -14.64 2.85 0.65
CA TYR A 124 -15.30 1.61 1.02
C TYR A 124 -15.63 1.57 2.52
N CYS A 125 -14.63 1.87 3.37
CA CYS A 125 -14.83 1.91 4.83
C CYS A 125 -15.93 2.92 5.21
N ARG A 126 -15.96 4.09 4.56
CA ARG A 126 -16.99 5.13 4.80
C ARG A 126 -18.38 4.70 4.40
N ARG A 127 -18.52 3.93 3.33
CA ARG A 127 -19.83 3.39 2.89
C ARG A 127 -20.32 2.34 3.87
N ARG A 128 -19.44 1.40 4.23
CA ARG A 128 -19.77 0.30 5.14
C ARG A 128 -20.17 0.79 6.53
N LEU A 129 -19.49 1.81 7.07
CA LEU A 129 -19.87 2.44 8.34
C LEU A 129 -21.24 3.11 8.29
N ARG A 130 -21.55 3.81 7.19
CA ARG A 130 -22.88 4.42 7.01
C ARG A 130 -23.99 3.39 6.97
N GLU A 131 -23.74 2.23 6.36
CA GLU A 131 -24.68 1.10 6.35
C GLU A 131 -24.87 0.52 7.75
N GLN A 132 -23.79 0.34 8.52
CA GLN A 132 -23.87 -0.11 9.91
C GLN A 132 -24.70 0.82 10.78
N TRP A 133 -24.48 2.14 10.68
CA TRP A 133 -25.29 3.12 11.43
C TRP A 133 -26.75 3.15 11.01
N ARG A 134 -27.06 2.97 9.72
CA ARG A 134 -28.45 2.84 9.26
C ARG A 134 -29.13 1.64 9.89
N HIS A 135 -28.48 0.48 9.90
CA HIS A 135 -29.03 -0.71 10.54
C HIS A 135 -29.18 -0.58 12.06
N GLU A 136 -28.26 0.10 12.73
CA GLU A 136 -28.39 0.40 14.18
C GLU A 136 -29.56 1.36 14.45
N ALA A 137 -29.74 2.40 13.63
CA ALA A 137 -30.86 3.33 13.76
C ALA A 137 -32.21 2.62 13.54
N GLU A 138 -32.31 1.71 12.56
CA GLU A 138 -33.50 0.89 12.30
C GLU A 138 -33.82 -0.07 13.46
N ARG A 139 -32.80 -0.62 14.14
CA ARG A 139 -32.98 -1.46 15.33
C ARG A 139 -33.43 -0.66 16.54
N THR A 140 -32.94 0.57 16.69
CA THR A 140 -33.19 1.39 17.89
C THR A 140 -34.55 2.11 17.80
N GLY A 141 -35.01 2.49 16.60
CA GLY A 141 -36.32 3.11 16.39
C GLY A 141 -37.51 2.13 16.35
N ARG A 142 -37.28 0.83 16.60
CA ARG A 142 -38.31 -0.21 16.69
C ARG A 142 -38.71 -0.58 18.13
N ASN A 143 -38.06 0.03 19.12
CA ASN A 143 -38.37 -0.08 20.55
C ASN A 143 -39.01 1.23 21.04
#